data_AF-A0A1I7HQI7-F1
#
_entry.id   AF-A0A1I7HQI7-F1
#
_cell.length_a   1.000
_cell.length_b   1.000
_cell.length_c   1.000
_cell.angle_alpha   90.00
_cell.angle_beta   90.00
_cell.angle_gamma   90.00
#
_symmetry.space_group_name_H-M   'P 1'
#
loop_
_entity.id
_entity.type
_entity.pdbx_description
1 polymer ?
#
loop_
_entity_poly.entity_id
_entity_poly.type
_entity_poly.pdbx_seq_one_letter_code
_entity_poly.pdbx_strand_id
1 'polypeptide(L)'
;MKKRIMIGALTVLLTGTMLVACKPSEEKLNEAETTRQVLIEAKKAAEETFLDITDSSKKSELEALAEREAEIESIDFTKMSDKKIDAVLPDITGLTQEYQSLQSTLNATLSSEKNAKDEAAKHMDLGSYIINKTGLNIIEVKIHDITADTYSDNLLGEGVVLEQGYTLMGAVLDVNVTSSEWEVVIKDENNTSHTLECGDLKSADKEGIALVISLDSATGAGKAEIGSYNDL
;
A
#
# COMPACT_ATOMS: atom_id res chain seq x y z
N MET A 1 45.30 -81.41 39.79
CA MET A 1 44.89 -82.33 38.70
C MET A 1 43.38 -82.57 38.77
N LYS A 2 42.61 -82.07 37.80
CA LYS A 2 41.59 -82.80 36.99
C LYS A 2 40.84 -81.81 36.10
N LYS A 3 40.91 -82.08 34.80
CA LYS A 3 40.33 -81.35 33.65
C LYS A 3 38.82 -81.59 33.52
N ARG A 4 38.12 -80.66 32.84
CA ARG A 4 37.07 -80.81 31.78
C ARG A 4 36.32 -79.47 31.66
N ILE A 5 36.63 -78.57 30.72
CA ILE A 5 36.26 -78.45 29.29
C ILE A 5 34.73 -78.54 29.00
N MET A 6 34.20 -77.36 28.59
CA MET A 6 33.08 -77.00 27.69
C MET A 6 31.71 -77.70 27.77
N ILE A 7 30.63 -76.89 27.73
CA ILE A 7 29.62 -76.74 26.63
C ILE A 7 28.41 -75.94 27.16
N GLY A 8 27.86 -75.02 26.33
CA GLY A 8 26.48 -74.49 26.47
C GLY A 8 26.41 -72.96 26.49
N ALA A 9 26.57 -72.27 25.35
CA ALA A 9 25.49 -71.91 24.43
C ALA A 9 24.53 -70.82 24.96
N LEU A 10 24.76 -69.59 24.47
CA LEU A 10 23.75 -68.77 23.80
C LEU A 10 22.44 -68.49 24.56
N THR A 11 22.40 -67.39 25.30
CA THR A 11 21.16 -66.66 25.62
C THR A 11 21.42 -65.15 25.58
N VAL A 12 22.00 -64.68 24.47
CA VAL A 12 21.95 -63.27 24.04
C VAL A 12 21.01 -63.23 22.84
N LEU A 13 19.71 -63.41 23.06
CA LEU A 13 18.73 -63.33 21.98
C LEU A 13 17.32 -63.17 22.54
N LEU A 14 16.97 -61.99 23.10
CA LEU A 14 15.55 -61.61 23.31
C LEU A 14 15.29 -60.13 23.70
N THR A 15 16.15 -59.19 23.33
CA THR A 15 15.83 -57.74 23.40
C THR A 15 16.06 -57.01 22.07
N GLY A 16 16.27 -57.75 20.98
CA GLY A 16 16.73 -57.21 19.71
C GLY A 16 15.80 -57.42 18.52
N THR A 17 14.48 -57.28 18.67
CA THR A 17 13.56 -57.17 17.52
C THR A 17 12.29 -56.42 17.93
N MET A 18 12.27 -55.09 17.78
CA MET A 18 11.07 -54.27 17.49
C MET A 18 11.44 -52.77 17.41
N LEU A 19 12.53 -52.44 16.71
CA LEU A 19 12.59 -51.18 15.97
C LEU A 19 12.42 -51.56 14.50
N VAL A 20 11.27 -52.15 14.19
CA VAL A 20 10.79 -52.09 12.80
C VAL A 20 10.52 -50.61 12.62
N ALA A 21 11.42 -49.91 11.93
CA ALA A 21 11.04 -48.65 11.34
C ALA A 21 9.87 -48.99 10.40
N CYS A 22 8.64 -48.87 10.91
CA CYS A 22 7.47 -48.94 10.07
C CYS A 22 7.64 -47.81 9.07
N LYS A 23 8.04 -48.18 7.85
CA LYS A 23 8.01 -47.28 6.71
C LYS A 23 6.62 -46.66 6.63
N PRO A 24 6.51 -45.41 6.17
CA PRO A 24 5.21 -44.81 6.07
C PRO A 24 4.39 -45.56 5.02
N SER A 25 3.07 -45.57 5.19
CA SER A 25 2.17 -45.99 4.13
C SER A 25 2.25 -45.02 2.94
N GLU A 26 2.03 -45.51 1.73
CA GLU A 26 2.03 -44.68 0.53
C GLU A 26 0.99 -43.56 0.61
N GLU A 27 -0.17 -43.85 1.21
CA GLU A 27 -1.23 -42.87 1.48
C GLU A 27 -0.71 -41.72 2.36
N LYS A 28 -0.02 -42.04 3.47
CA LYS A 28 0.52 -41.02 4.39
C LYS A 28 1.67 -40.23 3.80
N LEU A 29 2.50 -40.87 2.99
CA LEU A 29 3.56 -40.19 2.27
C LEU A 29 3.00 -39.19 1.26
N ASN A 30 1.98 -39.60 0.49
CA ASN A 30 1.31 -38.71 -0.46
C ASN A 30 0.59 -37.54 0.23
N GLU A 31 -0.08 -37.79 1.36
CA GLU A 31 -0.70 -36.73 2.18
C GLU A 31 0.33 -35.70 2.65
N ALA A 32 1.48 -36.16 3.16
CA ALA A 32 2.56 -35.30 3.63
C ALA A 32 3.18 -34.45 2.51
N GLU A 33 3.50 -35.05 1.38
CA GLU A 33 4.07 -34.30 0.24
C GLU A 33 3.06 -33.33 -0.37
N THR A 34 1.77 -33.71 -0.43
CA THR A 34 0.71 -32.78 -0.87
C THR A 34 0.60 -31.59 0.08
N THR A 35 0.61 -31.83 1.39
CA THR A 35 0.52 -30.77 2.40
C THR A 35 1.73 -29.84 2.33
N ARG A 36 2.94 -30.39 2.15
CA ARG A 36 4.16 -29.61 1.89
C ARG A 36 4.06 -28.77 0.62
N GLN A 37 3.53 -29.32 -0.47
CA GLN A 37 3.39 -28.58 -1.72
C GLN A 37 2.45 -27.37 -1.56
N VAL A 38 1.36 -27.52 -0.80
CA VAL A 38 0.46 -26.40 -0.47
C VAL A 38 1.17 -25.31 0.34
N LEU A 39 2.04 -25.69 1.29
CA LEU A 39 2.88 -24.74 2.02
C LEU A 39 3.81 -23.95 1.09
N ILE A 40 4.49 -24.63 0.16
CA ILE A 40 5.40 -23.99 -0.81
C ILE A 40 4.64 -22.99 -1.68
N GLU A 41 3.43 -23.34 -2.12
CA GLU A 41 2.57 -22.44 -2.90
C GLU A 41 2.12 -21.23 -2.10
N ALA A 42 1.72 -21.42 -0.83
CA ALA A 42 1.36 -20.32 0.06
C ALA A 42 2.54 -19.37 0.31
N LYS A 43 3.74 -19.91 0.56
CA LYS A 43 4.98 -19.14 0.69
C LYS A 43 5.24 -18.30 -0.56
N LYS A 44 5.27 -18.96 -1.73
CA LYS A 44 5.54 -18.28 -3.01
C LYS A 44 4.57 -17.13 -3.24
N ALA A 45 3.28 -17.36 -3.00
CA ALA A 45 2.26 -16.33 -3.23
C ALA A 45 2.41 -15.14 -2.27
N ALA A 46 2.81 -15.38 -1.02
CA ALA A 46 3.12 -14.30 -0.07
C ALA A 46 4.39 -13.53 -0.47
N GLU A 47 5.47 -14.24 -0.82
CA GLU A 47 6.74 -13.62 -1.24
C GLU A 47 6.59 -12.79 -2.53
N GLU A 48 5.89 -13.31 -3.54
CA GLU A 48 5.61 -12.57 -4.79
C GLU A 48 4.81 -11.29 -4.50
N THR A 49 3.76 -11.37 -3.67
CA THR A 49 2.98 -10.18 -3.29
C THR A 49 3.83 -9.17 -2.52
N PHE A 50 4.74 -9.64 -1.64
CA PHE A 50 5.63 -8.78 -0.89
C PHE A 50 6.62 -8.01 -1.78
N LEU A 51 7.06 -8.61 -2.89
CA LEU A 51 7.93 -7.92 -3.87
C LEU A 51 7.21 -6.82 -4.66
N ASP A 52 5.88 -6.91 -4.74
CA ASP A 52 5.04 -5.96 -5.48
C ASP A 52 4.56 -4.76 -4.65
N ILE A 53 4.72 -4.81 -3.31
CA ILE A 53 4.37 -3.69 -2.42
C ILE A 53 5.58 -2.83 -2.06
N THR A 54 5.32 -1.57 -1.71
CA THR A 54 6.38 -0.66 -1.23
C THR A 54 6.61 -0.74 0.28
N ASP A 55 5.61 -1.19 1.04
CA ASP A 55 5.72 -1.39 2.49
C ASP A 55 6.62 -2.58 2.86
N SER A 56 7.66 -2.31 3.66
CA SER A 56 8.61 -3.31 4.16
C SER A 56 8.32 -3.79 5.59
N SER A 57 7.24 -3.32 6.22
CA SER A 57 6.89 -3.62 7.62
C SER A 57 6.75 -5.11 7.94
N LYS A 58 6.40 -5.92 6.93
CA LYS A 58 6.19 -7.37 7.03
C LYS A 58 7.41 -8.23 6.72
N LYS A 59 8.57 -7.63 6.43
CA LYS A 59 9.80 -8.35 6.11
C LYS A 59 10.21 -9.34 7.20
N SER A 60 10.25 -8.90 8.45
CA SER A 60 10.68 -9.75 9.59
C SER A 60 9.73 -10.93 9.84
N GLU A 61 8.44 -10.76 9.58
CA GLU A 61 7.44 -11.82 9.70
C GLU A 61 7.66 -12.87 8.61
N LEU A 62 7.89 -12.44 7.36
CA LEU A 62 8.27 -13.30 6.24
C LEU A 62 9.56 -14.09 6.51
N GLU A 63 10.59 -13.45 7.04
CA GLU A 63 11.87 -14.09 7.41
C GLU A 63 11.66 -15.17 8.48
N ALA A 64 10.85 -14.90 9.51
CA ALA A 64 10.54 -15.88 10.56
C ALA A 64 9.75 -17.09 10.03
N LEU A 65 8.81 -16.87 9.11
CA LEU A 65 8.09 -17.98 8.46
C LEU A 65 9.01 -18.79 7.55
N ALA A 66 9.97 -18.14 6.87
CA ALA A 66 10.94 -18.81 6.00
C ALA A 66 11.89 -19.70 6.79
N GLU A 67 12.33 -19.27 7.98
CA GLU A 67 13.15 -20.09 8.89
C GLU A 67 12.42 -21.38 9.30
N ARG A 68 11.15 -21.27 9.70
CA ARG A 68 10.31 -22.43 10.07
C ARG A 68 10.00 -23.33 8.89
N GLU A 69 9.86 -22.77 7.70
CA GLU A 69 9.64 -23.55 6.48
C GLU A 69 10.88 -24.38 6.09
N ALA A 70 12.09 -23.83 6.26
CA ALA A 70 13.33 -24.56 6.02
C ALA A 70 13.46 -25.81 6.92
N GLU A 71 12.95 -25.75 8.16
CA GLU A 71 12.88 -26.92 9.04
C GLU A 71 11.97 -28.02 8.44
N ILE A 72 10.83 -27.65 7.87
CA ILE A 72 9.88 -28.57 7.23
C ILE A 72 10.40 -29.12 5.91
N GLU A 73 11.10 -28.30 5.11
CA GLU A 73 11.73 -28.74 3.86
C GLU A 73 12.80 -29.80 4.10
N SER A 74 13.52 -29.69 5.23
CA SER A 74 14.57 -30.66 5.62
C SER A 74 14.04 -32.04 6.02
N ILE A 75 12.73 -32.19 6.23
CA ILE A 75 12.11 -33.44 6.66
C ILE A 75 12.10 -34.46 5.53
N ASP A 76 12.62 -35.66 5.78
CA ASP A 76 12.47 -36.79 4.86
C ASP A 76 11.34 -37.71 5.33
N PHE A 77 10.12 -37.51 4.79
CA PHE A 77 8.95 -38.29 5.18
C PHE A 77 9.13 -39.79 4.94
N THR A 78 9.97 -40.20 3.97
CA THR A 78 10.24 -41.63 3.68
C THR A 78 10.92 -42.35 4.86
N LYS A 79 11.56 -41.59 5.76
CA LYS A 79 12.26 -42.08 6.95
C LYS A 79 11.39 -42.02 8.22
N MET A 80 10.13 -41.60 8.10
CA MET A 80 9.20 -41.44 9.22
C MET A 80 8.17 -42.57 9.26
N SER A 81 7.64 -42.85 10.46
CA SER A 81 6.44 -43.69 10.61
C SER A 81 5.18 -42.85 10.43
N ASP A 82 4.05 -43.46 10.03
CA ASP A 82 2.74 -42.78 9.92
C ASP A 82 2.41 -41.90 11.13
N LYS A 83 2.57 -42.42 12.35
CA LYS A 83 2.33 -41.65 13.60
C LYS A 83 3.19 -40.37 13.71
N LYS A 84 4.40 -40.39 13.16
CA LYS A 84 5.31 -39.23 13.17
C LYS A 84 4.90 -38.23 12.08
N ILE A 85 4.48 -38.73 10.92
CA ILE A 85 3.91 -37.89 9.87
C ILE A 85 2.66 -37.18 10.41
N ASP A 86 1.73 -37.92 11.02
CA ASP A 86 0.51 -37.37 11.63
C ASP A 86 0.80 -36.31 12.71
N ALA A 87 1.95 -36.40 13.38
CA ALA A 87 2.35 -35.42 14.39
C ALA A 87 2.92 -34.13 13.77
N VAL A 88 3.46 -34.18 12.54
CA VAL A 88 4.08 -33.05 11.84
C VAL A 88 3.09 -32.34 10.91
N LEU A 89 2.13 -33.05 10.31
CA LEU A 89 1.12 -32.46 9.42
C LEU A 89 0.41 -31.21 9.99
N PRO A 90 0.06 -31.15 11.31
CA PRO A 90 -0.53 -29.95 11.89
C PRO A 90 0.40 -28.74 11.85
N ASP A 91 1.71 -28.92 12.01
CA ASP A 91 2.69 -27.83 11.96
C ASP A 91 2.82 -27.27 10.54
N ILE A 92 2.83 -28.15 9.53
CA ILE A 92 2.83 -27.75 8.11
C ILE A 92 1.54 -26.98 7.78
N THR A 93 0.40 -27.48 8.27
CA THR A 93 -0.90 -26.84 8.07
C THR A 93 -0.96 -25.48 8.78
N GLY A 94 -0.46 -25.39 10.01
CA GLY A 94 -0.38 -24.14 10.76
C GLY A 94 0.50 -23.11 10.05
N LEU A 95 1.70 -23.52 9.60
CA LEU A 95 2.59 -22.63 8.87
C LEU A 95 1.98 -22.18 7.54
N THR A 96 1.27 -23.07 6.84
CA THR A 96 0.51 -22.73 5.63
C THR A 96 -0.53 -21.65 5.91
N GLN A 97 -1.29 -21.79 7.00
CA GLN A 97 -2.30 -20.80 7.41
C GLN A 97 -1.67 -19.46 7.78
N GLU A 98 -0.50 -19.46 8.43
CA GLU A 98 0.26 -18.25 8.73
C GLU A 98 0.67 -17.53 7.43
N TYR A 99 1.22 -18.25 6.45
CA TYR A 99 1.53 -17.67 5.12
C TYR A 99 0.28 -17.14 4.40
N GLN A 100 -0.84 -17.86 4.42
CA GLN A 100 -2.10 -17.41 3.79
C GLN A 100 -2.69 -16.17 4.49
N SER A 101 -2.57 -16.09 5.82
CA SER A 101 -2.99 -14.91 6.58
C SER A 101 -2.11 -13.70 6.26
N LEU A 102 -0.79 -13.91 6.18
CA LEU A 102 0.15 -12.87 5.77
C LEU A 102 -0.14 -12.41 4.33
N GLN A 103 -0.34 -13.35 3.41
CA GLN A 103 -0.72 -13.06 2.01
C GLN A 103 -1.99 -12.19 1.94
N SER A 104 -3.00 -12.49 2.74
CA SER A 104 -4.24 -11.70 2.79
C SER A 104 -3.96 -10.25 3.23
N THR A 105 -3.06 -10.05 4.19
CA THR A 105 -2.62 -8.73 4.64
C THR A 105 -1.84 -8.00 3.53
N LEU A 106 -0.89 -8.68 2.90
CA LEU A 106 -0.08 -8.13 1.80
C LEU A 106 -0.96 -7.72 0.61
N ASN A 107 -1.97 -8.53 0.26
CA ASN A 107 -2.94 -8.20 -0.78
C ASN A 107 -3.76 -6.95 -0.45
N ALA A 108 -4.16 -6.79 0.82
CA ALA A 108 -4.86 -5.59 1.26
C ALA A 108 -3.96 -4.34 1.13
N THR A 109 -2.68 -4.46 1.52
CA THR A 109 -1.69 -3.39 1.32
C THR A 109 -1.51 -3.06 -0.15
N LEU A 110 -1.28 -4.06 -1.02
CA LEU A 110 -1.12 -3.87 -2.46
C LEU A 110 -2.34 -3.17 -3.08
N SER A 111 -3.55 -3.58 -2.68
CA SER A 111 -4.78 -2.92 -3.14
C SER A 111 -4.87 -1.48 -2.67
N SER A 112 -4.48 -1.19 -1.42
CA SER A 112 -4.46 0.16 -0.88
C SER A 112 -3.46 1.05 -1.62
N GLU A 113 -2.25 0.56 -1.88
CA GLU A 113 -1.22 1.28 -2.63
C GLU A 113 -1.66 1.56 -4.07
N LYS A 114 -2.27 0.57 -4.75
CA LYS A 114 -2.83 0.76 -6.09
C LYS A 114 -3.93 1.82 -6.10
N ASN A 115 -4.88 1.74 -5.16
CA ASN A 115 -5.95 2.73 -5.06
C ASN A 115 -5.40 4.14 -4.80
N ALA A 116 -4.41 4.28 -3.90
CA ALA A 116 -3.79 5.57 -3.62
C ALA A 116 -3.05 6.12 -4.84
N LYS A 117 -2.36 5.27 -5.61
CA LYS A 117 -1.69 5.65 -6.85
C LYS A 117 -2.68 6.06 -7.93
N ASP A 118 -3.76 5.30 -8.10
CA ASP A 118 -4.80 5.58 -9.08
C ASP A 118 -5.56 6.86 -8.73
N GLU A 119 -5.78 7.13 -7.44
CA GLU A 119 -6.34 8.40 -6.98
C GLU A 119 -5.36 9.55 -7.23
N ALA A 120 -4.10 9.44 -6.81
CA ALA A 120 -3.09 10.47 -7.06
C ALA A 120 -2.90 10.78 -8.55
N ALA A 121 -3.07 9.79 -9.44
CA ALA A 121 -2.99 9.99 -10.89
C ALA A 121 -4.15 10.81 -11.48
N LYS A 122 -5.25 11.00 -10.73
CA LYS A 122 -6.35 11.90 -11.11
C LYS A 122 -6.06 13.34 -10.76
N HIS A 123 -5.02 13.61 -9.96
CA HIS A 123 -4.67 14.93 -9.50
C HIS A 123 -3.40 15.41 -10.19
N MET A 124 -3.32 16.70 -10.46
CA MET A 124 -2.13 17.36 -10.96
C MET A 124 -1.80 18.57 -10.09
N ASP A 125 -0.54 18.66 -9.68
CA ASP A 125 -0.01 19.86 -9.04
C ASP A 125 0.27 20.91 -10.11
N LEU A 126 -0.56 21.96 -10.12
CA LEU A 126 -0.42 23.07 -11.05
C LEU A 126 0.20 24.27 -10.33
N GLY A 127 1.46 24.57 -10.65
CA GLY A 127 2.14 25.77 -10.17
C GLY A 127 1.41 27.02 -10.64
N SER A 128 1.27 28.02 -9.76
CA SER A 128 0.49 29.21 -10.05
C SER A 128 1.00 30.47 -9.36
N TYR A 129 0.71 31.60 -10.00
CA TYR A 129 0.76 32.92 -9.39
C TYR A 129 -0.65 33.49 -9.33
N ILE A 130 -1.04 34.08 -8.19
CA ILE A 130 -2.37 34.66 -8.03
C ILE A 130 -2.25 36.18 -8.05
N ILE A 131 -2.82 36.82 -9.05
CA ILE A 131 -2.72 38.27 -9.26
C ILE A 131 -4.04 38.92 -8.81
N ASN A 132 -3.98 39.73 -7.75
CA ASN A 132 -5.16 40.38 -7.19
C ASN A 132 -5.49 41.69 -7.91
N LYS A 133 -6.48 41.66 -8.81
CA LYS A 133 -7.06 42.84 -9.47
C LYS A 133 -8.50 43.13 -9.01
N THR A 134 -8.89 42.64 -7.84
CA THR A 134 -10.27 42.74 -7.35
C THR A 134 -10.62 44.14 -6.82
N GLY A 135 -9.61 44.93 -6.44
CA GLY A 135 -9.84 46.18 -5.71
C GLY A 135 -9.95 46.01 -4.19
N LEU A 136 -9.79 44.78 -3.69
CA LEU A 136 -9.94 44.43 -2.27
C LEU A 136 -8.65 43.77 -1.75
N ASN A 137 -8.46 43.81 -0.43
CA ASN A 137 -7.50 42.94 0.26
C ASN A 137 -8.15 41.59 0.53
N ILE A 138 -7.43 40.51 0.21
CA ILE A 138 -7.96 39.15 0.26
C ILE A 138 -7.25 38.37 1.36
N ILE A 139 -8.02 37.69 2.21
CA ILE A 139 -7.51 36.90 3.35
C ILE A 139 -7.64 35.39 3.13
N GLU A 140 -8.42 34.98 2.13
CA GLU A 140 -8.59 33.57 1.75
C GLU A 140 -8.79 33.47 0.24
N VAL A 141 -8.10 32.52 -0.39
CA VAL A 141 -8.36 32.10 -1.77
C VAL A 141 -8.45 30.59 -1.78
N LYS A 142 -9.55 30.05 -2.31
CA LYS A 142 -9.79 28.62 -2.47
C LYS A 142 -10.27 28.32 -3.88
N ILE A 143 -9.90 27.16 -4.41
CA ILE A 143 -10.54 26.58 -5.58
C ILE A 143 -11.68 25.69 -5.08
N HIS A 144 -12.85 25.84 -5.69
CA HIS A 144 -13.94 24.90 -5.55
C HIS A 144 -14.07 24.11 -6.85
N ASP A 145 -13.84 22.81 -6.76
CA ASP A 145 -14.16 21.87 -7.82
C ASP A 145 -15.65 21.57 -7.75
N ILE A 146 -16.41 22.12 -8.69
CA ILE A 146 -17.87 22.01 -8.74
C ILE A 146 -18.29 20.58 -9.10
N THR A 147 -17.47 19.88 -9.91
CA THR A 147 -17.78 18.52 -10.36
C THR A 147 -17.68 17.53 -9.21
N ALA A 148 -16.68 17.71 -8.33
CA ALA A 148 -16.47 16.88 -7.15
C ALA A 148 -17.12 17.41 -5.87
N ASP A 149 -17.60 18.67 -5.86
CA ASP A 149 -18.09 19.40 -4.69
C ASP A 149 -17.06 19.43 -3.55
N THR A 150 -15.83 19.82 -3.89
CA THR A 150 -14.70 19.87 -2.94
C THR A 150 -13.94 21.18 -3.03
N TYR A 151 -13.44 21.64 -1.88
CA TYR A 151 -12.69 22.89 -1.77
C TYR A 151 -11.22 22.59 -1.49
N SER A 152 -10.33 23.35 -2.12
CA SER A 152 -8.93 23.38 -1.74
C SER A 152 -8.74 24.00 -0.35
N ASP A 153 -7.57 23.78 0.21
CA ASP A 153 -7.07 24.60 1.31
C ASP A 153 -6.90 26.06 0.89
N ASN A 154 -6.73 26.95 1.87
CA ASN A 154 -6.46 28.37 1.60
C ASN A 154 -5.08 28.51 0.93
N LEU A 155 -5.08 28.92 -0.33
CA LEU A 155 -3.88 29.09 -1.14
C LEU A 155 -2.95 30.20 -0.66
N LEU A 156 -3.46 31.16 0.14
CA LEU A 156 -2.62 32.21 0.71
C LEU A 156 -1.73 31.69 1.86
N GLY A 157 -2.13 30.60 2.52
CA GLY A 157 -1.59 30.18 3.81
C GLY A 157 -2.19 30.94 4.99
N GLU A 158 -1.92 30.46 6.21
CA GLU A 158 -2.49 31.03 7.43
C GLU A 158 -1.93 32.43 7.73
N GLY A 159 -2.83 33.39 8.01
CA GLY A 159 -2.47 34.76 8.41
C GLY A 159 -1.89 35.63 7.28
N VAL A 160 -1.91 35.15 6.04
CA VAL A 160 -1.45 35.91 4.88
C VAL A 160 -2.59 36.73 4.29
N VAL A 161 -2.30 38.00 4.00
CA VAL A 161 -3.20 38.90 3.27
C VAL A 161 -2.60 39.20 1.92
N LEU A 162 -3.35 38.94 0.85
CA LEU A 162 -2.99 39.34 -0.50
C LEU A 162 -3.58 40.74 -0.76
N GLU A 163 -2.74 41.75 -0.59
CA GLU A 163 -3.11 43.15 -0.81
C GLU A 163 -3.58 43.41 -2.25
N GLN A 164 -4.45 44.41 -2.41
CA GLN A 164 -4.89 44.86 -3.72
C GLN A 164 -3.69 45.18 -4.63
N GLY A 165 -3.68 44.62 -5.84
CA GLY A 165 -2.64 44.86 -6.85
C GLY A 165 -1.39 44.02 -6.69
N TYR A 166 -1.29 43.20 -5.63
CA TYR A 166 -0.16 42.31 -5.41
C TYR A 166 -0.37 40.95 -6.07
N THR A 167 0.74 40.24 -6.21
CA THR A 167 0.80 38.88 -6.74
C THR A 167 1.31 37.94 -5.65
N LEU A 168 0.55 36.88 -5.35
CA LEU A 168 1.06 35.75 -4.60
C LEU A 168 1.89 34.87 -5.54
N MET A 169 3.15 34.66 -5.17
CA MET A 169 4.06 33.81 -5.93
C MET A 169 4.10 32.39 -5.35
N GLY A 170 4.18 31.36 -6.20
CA GLY A 170 4.45 29.98 -5.78
C GLY A 170 3.28 29.24 -5.15
N ALA A 171 2.04 29.65 -5.43
CA ALA A 171 0.87 28.87 -5.03
C ALA A 171 0.80 27.57 -5.87
N VAL A 172 0.42 26.46 -5.25
CA VAL A 172 0.21 25.19 -5.97
C VAL A 172 -1.26 24.85 -5.88
N LEU A 173 -1.89 24.65 -7.03
CA LEU A 173 -3.28 24.22 -7.14
C LEU A 173 -3.28 22.71 -7.30
N ASP A 174 -3.98 22.01 -6.41
CA ASP A 174 -4.31 20.60 -6.60
C ASP A 174 -5.55 20.51 -7.51
N VAL A 175 -5.35 20.04 -8.74
CA VAL A 175 -6.40 20.01 -9.76
C VAL A 175 -6.76 18.56 -10.09
N ASN A 176 -8.01 18.19 -9.81
CA ASN A 176 -8.55 16.91 -10.26
C ASN A 176 -8.82 16.95 -11.78
N VAL A 177 -7.97 16.31 -12.58
CA VAL A 177 -8.06 16.32 -14.05
C VAL A 177 -9.28 15.58 -14.60
N THR A 178 -9.99 14.82 -13.77
CA THR A 178 -11.25 14.14 -14.16
C THR A 178 -12.46 15.06 -14.06
N SER A 179 -12.35 16.19 -13.35
CA SER A 179 -13.40 17.19 -13.23
C SER A 179 -13.53 18.06 -14.48
N SER A 180 -14.62 18.83 -14.56
CA SER A 180 -14.94 19.66 -15.73
C SER A 180 -15.18 21.13 -15.41
N GLU A 181 -15.48 21.46 -14.15
CA GLU A 181 -15.92 22.81 -13.76
C GLU A 181 -15.29 23.20 -12.42
N TRP A 182 -14.78 24.43 -12.36
CA TRP A 182 -14.18 25.03 -11.17
C TRP A 182 -14.64 26.46 -11.00
N GLU A 183 -14.61 26.93 -9.77
CA GLU A 183 -14.74 28.35 -9.42
C GLU A 183 -13.69 28.73 -8.38
N VAL A 184 -13.35 30.01 -8.32
CA VAL A 184 -12.45 30.54 -7.28
C VAL A 184 -13.30 31.24 -6.24
N VAL A 185 -13.15 30.84 -4.98
CA VAL A 185 -13.80 31.50 -3.85
C VAL A 185 -12.77 32.32 -3.10
N ILE A 186 -13.00 33.63 -3.04
CA ILE A 186 -12.16 34.55 -2.27
C ILE A 186 -12.94 35.08 -1.06
N LYS A 187 -12.22 35.40 0.02
CA LYS A 187 -12.77 36.13 1.17
C LYS A 187 -11.99 37.40 1.40
N ASP A 188 -12.70 38.51 1.57
CA ASP A 188 -12.11 39.82 1.86
C ASP A 188 -11.87 40.04 3.38
N GLU A 189 -11.18 41.12 3.74
CA GLU A 189 -10.94 41.51 5.14
C GLU A 189 -12.23 41.79 5.94
N ASN A 190 -13.36 42.04 5.27
CA ASN A 190 -14.67 42.21 5.90
C ASN A 190 -15.40 40.88 6.13
N ASN A 191 -14.76 39.74 5.84
CA ASN A 191 -15.33 38.39 5.86
C ASN A 191 -16.47 38.16 4.82
N THR A 192 -16.48 38.95 3.75
CA THR A 192 -17.37 38.76 2.60
C THR A 192 -16.75 37.78 1.63
N SER A 193 -17.49 36.72 1.30
CA SER A 193 -17.08 35.75 0.29
C SER A 193 -17.59 36.16 -1.10
N HIS A 194 -16.72 36.01 -2.10
CA HIS A 194 -17.04 36.19 -3.51
C HIS A 194 -16.67 34.95 -4.29
N THR A 195 -17.60 34.46 -5.10
CA THR A 195 -17.38 33.36 -6.03
C THR A 195 -17.09 33.93 -7.41
N LEU A 196 -15.96 33.51 -7.99
CA LEU A 196 -15.47 33.97 -9.27
C LEU A 196 -15.54 32.82 -10.27
N GLU A 197 -16.11 33.07 -11.44
CA GLU A 197 -16.08 32.11 -12.55
C GLU A 197 -14.63 31.80 -12.92
N CYS A 198 -14.28 30.52 -13.03
CA CYS A 198 -12.93 30.07 -13.38
C CYS A 198 -12.95 29.34 -14.73
N GLY A 199 -11.87 29.51 -15.49
CA GLY A 199 -11.65 28.73 -16.71
C GLY A 199 -11.29 27.27 -16.42
N ASP A 200 -11.03 26.53 -17.50
CA ASP A 200 -10.64 25.13 -17.45
C ASP A 200 -9.20 24.95 -16.91
N LEU A 201 -9.10 24.42 -15.69
CA LEU A 201 -7.81 24.19 -15.02
C LEU A 201 -7.08 22.93 -15.53
N LYS A 202 -7.78 21.91 -16.03
CA LYS A 202 -7.10 20.67 -16.50
C LYS A 202 -6.41 20.83 -17.86
N SER A 203 -6.81 21.84 -18.63
CA SER A 203 -6.20 22.16 -19.93
C SER A 203 -5.03 23.16 -19.80
N ALA A 204 -4.69 23.55 -18.57
CA ALA A 204 -3.59 24.47 -18.29
C ALA A 204 -2.22 23.88 -18.67
N ASP A 205 -1.26 24.77 -18.95
CA ASP A 205 0.13 24.36 -19.21
C ASP A 205 0.75 23.74 -17.94
N LYS A 206 1.52 22.67 -18.13
CA LYS A 206 2.26 22.02 -17.04
C LYS A 206 3.37 22.90 -16.48
N GLU A 207 3.81 23.92 -17.22
CA GLU A 207 4.76 24.92 -16.72
C GLU A 207 4.13 25.85 -15.65
N GLY A 208 2.79 25.85 -15.52
CA GLY A 208 2.04 26.60 -14.53
C GLY A 208 1.06 27.60 -15.14
N ILE A 209 0.38 28.38 -14.30
CA ILE A 209 -0.56 29.43 -14.73
C ILE A 209 -0.42 30.74 -13.96
N ALA A 210 -0.82 31.84 -14.60
CA ALA A 210 -1.14 33.08 -13.90
C ALA A 210 -2.65 33.17 -13.69
N LEU A 211 -3.12 33.09 -12.45
CA LEU A 211 -4.54 33.21 -12.09
C LEU A 211 -4.85 34.67 -11.74
N VAL A 212 -5.48 35.39 -12.67
CA VAL A 212 -5.85 36.80 -12.48
C VAL A 212 -7.27 36.88 -11.94
N ILE A 213 -7.41 37.30 -10.68
CA ILE A 213 -8.71 37.44 -10.03
C ILE A 213 -9.19 38.90 -10.10
N SER A 214 -10.43 39.09 -10.53
CA SER A 214 -11.04 40.40 -10.75
C SER A 214 -12.49 40.44 -10.31
N LEU A 215 -12.94 41.61 -9.90
CA LEU A 215 -14.34 41.91 -9.57
C LEU A 215 -14.79 43.13 -10.36
N ASP A 216 -15.95 43.04 -10.97
CA ASP A 216 -16.63 44.18 -11.57
C ASP A 216 -17.38 44.95 -10.46
N SER A 217 -16.89 46.15 -10.15
CA SER A 217 -17.50 47.03 -9.13
C SER A 217 -18.95 47.46 -9.43
N ALA A 218 -19.39 47.41 -10.69
CA ALA A 218 -20.74 47.84 -11.09
C ALA A 218 -21.76 46.70 -10.97
N THR A 219 -21.34 45.47 -11.25
CA THR A 219 -22.23 44.29 -11.28
C THR A 219 -22.03 43.35 -10.09
N GLY A 220 -20.89 43.45 -9.40
CA GLY A 220 -20.45 42.51 -8.37
C GLY A 220 -20.00 41.15 -8.94
N ALA A 221 -20.00 40.99 -10.27
CA ALA A 221 -19.58 39.75 -10.92
C ALA A 221 -18.06 39.58 -10.81
N GLY A 222 -17.64 38.36 -10.54
CA GLY A 222 -16.24 38.01 -10.35
C GLY A 222 -15.73 37.02 -11.36
N LYS A 223 -14.45 37.17 -11.76
CA LYS A 223 -13.81 36.28 -12.72
C LYS A 223 -12.37 35.98 -12.33
N ALA A 224 -11.98 34.72 -12.47
CA ALA A 224 -10.63 34.22 -12.36
C ALA A 224 -10.14 33.79 -13.75
N GLU A 225 -9.33 34.62 -14.38
CA GLU A 225 -8.79 34.38 -15.72
C GLU A 225 -7.47 33.62 -15.65
N ILE A 226 -7.36 32.56 -16.46
CA ILE A 226 -6.13 31.77 -16.60
C ILE A 226 -5.27 32.39 -17.70
N GLY A 227 -4.11 32.91 -17.32
CA GLY A 227 -3.06 33.40 -18.19
C GLY A 227 -1.82 32.49 -18.19
N SER A 228 -0.85 32.82 -19.04
CA SER A 228 0.44 32.13 -19.12
C SER A 228 1.31 32.43 -17.90
N TYR A 229 1.99 31.42 -17.38
CA TYR A 229 2.96 31.55 -16.28
C TYR A 229 4.20 32.39 -16.65
N ASN A 230 4.52 32.44 -17.95
CA ASN A 230 5.73 33.07 -18.48
C ASN A 230 5.56 34.56 -18.85
N ASP A 231 4.36 35.13 -18.67
CA ASP A 231 4.00 36.49 -19.10
C ASP A 231 4.09 37.56 -17.99
N LEU A 232 4.76 37.26 -16.86
CA LEU A 232 5.02 38.21 -15.77
C LEU A 232 6.37 38.94 -15.88
#